data_AF-D8M5H9-F1
#
_entry.id   AF-D8M5H9-F1
#
_cell.length_a   1.000
_cell.length_b   1.000
_cell.length_c   1.000
_cell.angle_alpha   90.00
_cell.angle_beta   90.00
_cell.angle_gamma   90.00
#
_symmetry.space_group_name_H-M   'P 1'
#
loop_
_entity.id
_entity.type
_entity.pdbx_description
1 polymer ?
#
loop_
_entity_poly.entity_id
_entity_poly.type
_entity_poly.pdbx_seq_one_letter_code
_entity_poly.pdbx_strand_id
1 'polypeptide(L)'
;MNELVMNCDVLVHEATVGPILSDINRDYLDCSETEWKTIQNQIDNDPELSEKWNRAELRAPSIGHSTIKQAAQFAQKVHAKKLCLVHIGGRYQAKSEGHKRAIREMMRFEAGRYFEGNVEVGEDGMILNV
;
A
#
# COMPACT_ATOMS: atom_id res chain seq x y z
N MET A 1 5.40 13.62 17.90
CA MET A 1 5.61 12.22 17.42
C MET A 1 6.57 12.18 16.24
N ASN A 2 6.37 12.98 15.18
CA ASN A 2 7.29 13.02 14.03
C ASN A 2 8.75 13.21 14.45
N GLU A 3 9.02 14.11 15.41
CA GLU A 3 10.38 14.39 15.93
C GLU A 3 11.14 13.16 16.44
N LEU A 4 10.44 12.10 16.86
CA LEU A 4 11.08 10.88 17.37
C LEU A 4 11.61 9.96 16.26
N VAL A 5 11.07 10.09 15.04
CA VAL A 5 11.32 9.15 13.93
C VAL A 5 11.84 9.85 12.66
N MET A 6 12.15 11.15 12.74
CA MET A 6 12.75 11.89 11.64
C MET A 6 14.07 11.24 11.19
N ASN A 7 14.26 11.15 9.88
CA ASN A 7 15.45 10.64 9.21
C ASN A 7 15.81 9.18 9.59
N CYS A 8 14.84 8.37 9.97
CA CYS A 8 15.07 6.96 10.26
C CYS A 8 15.53 6.17 9.02
N ASP A 9 16.40 5.19 9.21
CA ASP A 9 16.80 4.29 8.13
C ASP A 9 15.63 3.41 7.67
N VAL A 10 14.83 2.95 8.65
CA VAL A 10 13.69 2.07 8.42
C VAL A 10 12.51 2.52 9.27
N LEU A 11 11.39 2.77 8.60
CA LEU A 11 10.09 2.95 9.22
C LEU A 11 9.25 1.68 9.00
N VAL A 12 8.87 1.00 10.08
CA VAL A 12 7.88 -0.09 10.04
C VAL A 12 6.52 0.50 10.37
N HIS A 13 5.55 0.39 9.47
CA HIS A 13 4.24 1.03 9.62
C HIS A 13 3.11 0.09 9.22
N GLU A 14 1.99 0.15 9.94
CA GLU A 14 0.80 -0.61 9.54
C GLU A 14 0.17 -0.05 8.26
N ALA A 15 -0.39 -0.95 7.45
CA ALA A 15 -1.23 -0.62 6.30
C ALA A 15 -2.34 -1.67 6.15
N THR A 16 -3.28 -1.63 7.09
CA THR A 16 -4.28 -2.69 7.27
C THR A 16 -5.32 -2.75 6.18
N VAL A 17 -5.69 -1.59 5.63
CA VAL A 17 -6.73 -1.47 4.61
C VAL A 17 -6.13 -0.72 3.43
N GLY A 18 -6.59 -1.04 2.22
CA GLY A 18 -6.22 -0.32 1.02
C GLY A 18 -6.68 1.14 1.03
N PRO A 19 -6.81 1.77 -0.14
CA PRO A 19 -7.03 1.09 -1.41
C PRO A 19 -5.76 0.53 -2.07
N ILE A 20 -5.91 -0.62 -2.73
CA ILE A 20 -5.06 -1.11 -3.83
C ILE A 20 -5.97 -1.46 -5.01
N LEU A 21 -5.40 -1.70 -6.21
CA LEU A 21 -6.18 -2.03 -7.41
C LEU A 21 -7.18 -3.16 -7.21
N SER A 22 -6.81 -4.22 -6.48
CA SER A 22 -7.72 -5.35 -6.20
C SER A 22 -8.93 -5.01 -5.32
N ASP A 23 -8.96 -3.85 -4.67
CA ASP A 23 -10.14 -3.34 -3.96
C ASP A 23 -11.22 -2.83 -4.93
N ILE A 24 -10.85 -2.50 -6.17
CA ILE A 24 -11.77 -2.17 -7.26
C ILE A 24 -12.24 -3.46 -7.95
N ASN A 25 -11.31 -4.26 -8.49
CA ASN A 25 -11.59 -5.55 -9.12
C ASN A 25 -10.43 -6.54 -8.87
N ARG A 26 -10.76 -7.77 -8.43
CA ARG A 26 -9.76 -8.83 -8.18
C ARG A 26 -9.11 -9.36 -9.46
N ASP A 27 -9.73 -9.22 -10.62
CA ASP A 27 -9.15 -9.67 -11.90
C ASP A 27 -7.84 -8.93 -12.22
N TYR A 28 -7.61 -7.75 -11.63
CA TYR A 28 -6.37 -7.00 -11.79
C TYR A 28 -5.15 -7.73 -11.19
N LEU A 29 -5.36 -8.75 -10.36
CA LEU A 29 -4.28 -9.60 -9.83
C LEU A 29 -3.56 -10.40 -10.92
N ASP A 30 -4.19 -10.57 -12.07
CA ASP A 30 -3.63 -11.29 -13.22
C ASP A 30 -3.04 -10.32 -14.27
N CYS A 31 -3.09 -9.01 -14.02
CA CYS A 31 -2.48 -7.97 -14.87
C CYS A 31 -1.00 -7.72 -14.52
N SER A 32 -0.24 -7.22 -15.49
CA SER A 32 1.13 -6.75 -15.32
C SER A 32 1.22 -5.36 -14.66
N GLU A 33 2.39 -5.03 -14.11
CA GLU A 33 2.64 -3.72 -13.50
C GLU A 33 2.47 -2.54 -14.50
N THR A 34 2.79 -2.74 -15.78
CA THR A 34 2.56 -1.72 -16.82
C THR A 34 1.07 -1.44 -17.00
N GLU A 35 0.23 -2.49 -16.92
CA GLU A 35 -1.22 -2.35 -16.99
C GLU A 35 -1.77 -1.67 -15.74
N TRP A 36 -1.19 -1.90 -14.57
CA TRP A 36 -1.60 -1.25 -13.31
C TRP A 36 -1.50 0.27 -13.38
N LYS A 37 -0.49 0.84 -14.04
CA LYS A 37 -0.41 2.30 -14.25
C LYS A 37 -1.58 2.83 -15.08
N THR A 38 -1.93 2.11 -16.15
CA THR A 38 -3.08 2.46 -17.00
C THR A 38 -4.39 2.34 -16.23
N ILE A 39 -4.58 1.26 -15.47
CA ILE A 39 -5.76 1.04 -14.63
C ILE A 39 -5.86 2.12 -13.55
N GLN A 40 -4.75 2.49 -12.91
CA GLN A 40 -4.74 3.56 -11.92
C GLN A 40 -5.15 4.89 -12.53
N ASN A 41 -4.63 5.23 -13.71
CA ASN A 41 -5.05 6.43 -14.43
C ASN A 41 -6.54 6.38 -14.79
N GLN A 42 -7.08 5.21 -15.15
CA GLN A 42 -8.53 5.06 -15.37
C GLN A 42 -9.32 5.32 -14.10
N ILE A 43 -8.92 4.74 -12.96
CA ILE A 43 -9.55 4.97 -11.66
C ILE A 43 -9.51 6.47 -11.29
N ASP A 44 -8.38 7.13 -11.52
CA ASP A 44 -8.21 8.54 -11.18
C ASP A 44 -9.08 9.47 -12.06
N ASN A 45 -9.38 9.06 -13.30
CA ASN A 45 -10.18 9.85 -14.27
C ASN A 45 -11.66 9.46 -14.32
N ASP A 46 -12.05 8.32 -13.76
CA ASP A 46 -13.44 7.87 -13.68
C ASP A 46 -14.05 8.24 -12.31
N PRO A 47 -15.08 9.11 -12.27
CA PRO A 47 -15.67 9.56 -11.02
C PRO A 47 -16.21 8.43 -10.13
N GLU A 48 -16.79 7.38 -10.71
CA GLU A 48 -17.39 6.27 -9.96
C GLU A 48 -16.30 5.38 -9.34
N LEU A 49 -15.28 5.05 -10.12
CA LEU A 49 -14.14 4.27 -9.64
C LEU A 49 -13.35 5.04 -8.59
N SER A 50 -13.13 6.35 -8.82
CA SER A 50 -12.50 7.25 -7.86
C SER A 50 -13.29 7.33 -6.54
N GLU A 51 -14.62 7.44 -6.60
CA GLU A 51 -15.44 7.43 -5.39
C GLU A 51 -15.31 6.11 -4.62
N LYS A 52 -15.33 4.98 -5.33
CA LYS A 52 -15.12 3.65 -4.72
C LYS A 52 -13.75 3.54 -4.05
N TRP A 53 -12.71 4.06 -4.70
CA TRP A 53 -11.34 4.15 -4.16
C TRP A 53 -11.30 4.98 -2.88
N ASN A 54 -11.87 6.18 -2.91
CA ASN A 54 -11.88 7.12 -1.79
C ASN A 54 -12.67 6.59 -0.58
N ARG A 55 -13.74 5.82 -0.80
CA ARG A 55 -14.47 5.17 0.31
C ARG A 55 -13.60 4.21 1.11
N ALA A 56 -12.67 3.50 0.47
CA ALA A 56 -11.70 2.67 1.18
C ALA A 56 -10.75 3.52 2.01
N GLU A 57 -10.31 4.66 1.46
CA GLU A 57 -9.40 5.58 2.13
C GLU A 57 -10.00 6.22 3.39
N LEU A 58 -11.27 6.64 3.33
CA LEU A 58 -11.98 7.25 4.46
C LEU A 58 -12.32 6.26 5.59
N ARG A 59 -12.43 4.97 5.27
CA ARG A 59 -12.80 3.94 6.24
C ARG A 59 -11.67 3.65 7.22
N ALA A 60 -10.41 3.57 6.76
CA ALA A 60 -9.32 3.10 7.61
C ALA A 60 -9.15 3.94 8.90
N PRO A 61 -9.13 5.29 8.86
CA PRO A 61 -8.97 6.09 10.07
C PRO A 61 -10.12 5.92 11.06
N SER A 62 -11.35 5.72 10.58
CA SER A 62 -12.53 5.53 11.44
C SER A 62 -12.48 4.27 12.30
N ILE A 63 -11.64 3.30 11.93
CA ILE A 63 -11.41 2.06 12.67
C ILE A 63 -10.01 1.99 13.29
N GLY A 64 -9.30 3.12 13.36
CA GLY A 64 -7.99 3.21 13.98
C GLY A 64 -6.86 2.58 13.17
N HIS A 65 -7.01 2.52 11.85
CA HIS A 65 -6.01 1.97 10.93
C HIS A 65 -5.55 2.97 9.88
N SER A 66 -4.39 2.70 9.32
CA SER A 66 -3.78 3.46 8.23
C SER A 66 -3.96 2.76 6.89
N THR A 67 -4.14 3.57 5.85
CA THR A 67 -4.02 3.11 4.46
C THR A 67 -2.56 3.08 4.01
N ILE A 68 -2.30 2.43 2.87
CA ILE A 68 -0.97 2.43 2.24
C ILE A 68 -0.51 3.85 1.90
N LYS A 69 -1.40 4.66 1.33
CA LYS A 69 -1.15 6.07 1.04
C LYS A 69 -0.78 6.86 2.29
N GLN A 70 -1.50 6.67 3.40
CA GLN A 70 -1.22 7.35 4.66
C GLN A 70 0.14 6.94 5.25
N ALA A 71 0.46 5.65 5.24
CA ALA A 71 1.75 5.14 5.67
C ALA A 71 2.90 5.70 4.82
N ALA A 72 2.74 5.70 3.49
CA ALA A 72 3.71 6.24 2.55
C ALA A 72 3.92 7.76 2.71
N GLN A 73 2.84 8.54 2.82
CA GLN A 73 2.91 9.96 3.08
C GLN A 73 3.58 10.28 4.42
N PHE A 74 3.34 9.46 5.44
CA PHE A 74 4.02 9.60 6.73
C PHE A 74 5.52 9.29 6.60
N ALA A 75 5.90 8.21 5.89
CA ALA A 75 7.29 7.88 5.61
C ALA A 75 8.03 9.02 4.88
N GLN A 76 7.39 9.60 3.86
CA GLN A 76 7.90 10.75 3.13
C GLN A 76 8.11 11.94 4.06
N LYS A 77 7.11 12.24 4.91
CA LYS A 77 7.14 13.36 5.85
C LYS A 77 8.26 13.25 6.88
N VAL A 78 8.58 12.04 7.33
CA VAL A 78 9.65 11.81 8.31
C VAL A 78 11.01 11.55 7.66
N HIS A 79 11.12 11.64 6.34
CA HIS A 79 12.35 11.36 5.57
C HIS A 79 12.92 9.97 5.88
N ALA A 80 12.05 8.96 5.99
CA ALA A 80 12.50 7.58 6.10
C ALA A 80 13.27 7.19 4.84
N LYS A 81 14.35 6.40 4.96
CA LYS A 81 15.03 5.84 3.77
C LYS A 81 14.28 4.63 3.20
N LYS A 82 13.68 3.84 4.10
CA LYS A 82 12.90 2.65 3.78
C LYS A 82 11.59 2.63 4.57
N LEU A 83 10.51 2.23 3.90
CA LEU A 83 9.21 1.93 4.49
C LEU A 83 8.95 0.42 4.40
N CYS A 84 8.67 -0.21 5.53
CA CYS A 84 8.17 -1.59 5.58
C CYS A 84 6.70 -1.59 6.03
N LEU A 85 5.82 -2.02 5.12
CA LEU A 85 4.38 -2.12 5.36
C LEU A 85 4.05 -3.45 6.06
N VAL A 86 3.37 -3.39 7.19
CA VAL A 86 2.99 -4.57 7.99
C VAL A 86 1.52 -4.51 8.42
N HIS A 87 1.07 -5.51 9.18
CA HIS A 87 -0.29 -5.58 9.74
C HIS A 87 -1.37 -5.47 8.65
N ILE A 88 -1.23 -6.29 7.62
CA ILE A 88 -2.06 -6.27 6.41
C ILE A 88 -3.37 -7.01 6.68
N GLY A 89 -4.51 -6.41 6.30
CA GLY A 89 -5.83 -6.96 6.56
C GLY A 89 -6.10 -8.30 5.86
N GLY A 90 -6.87 -9.17 6.52
CA GLY A 90 -7.14 -10.54 6.06
C GLY A 90 -7.79 -10.65 4.67
N ARG A 91 -8.41 -9.59 4.16
CA ARG A 91 -8.96 -9.54 2.79
C ARG A 91 -7.91 -9.73 1.69
N TYR A 92 -6.65 -9.44 2.01
CA TYR A 92 -5.50 -9.58 1.13
C TYR A 92 -4.83 -10.96 1.24
N GLN A 93 -5.37 -11.86 2.05
CA GLN A 93 -4.95 -13.25 2.04
C GLN A 93 -5.44 -13.91 0.75
N ALA A 94 -4.49 -14.39 -0.06
CA ALA A 94 -4.76 -15.18 -1.24
C ALA A 94 -4.30 -16.62 -1.03
N LYS A 95 -4.97 -17.57 -1.68
CA LYS A 95 -4.63 -19.00 -1.59
C LYS A 95 -3.43 -19.37 -2.47
N SER A 96 -3.31 -18.77 -3.65
CA SER A 96 -2.22 -19.02 -4.57
C SER A 96 -1.02 -18.12 -4.28
N GLU A 97 0.19 -18.65 -4.42
CA GLU A 97 1.42 -17.85 -4.27
C GLU A 97 1.53 -16.73 -5.31
N GLY A 98 1.01 -16.98 -6.52
CA GLY A 98 0.96 -15.96 -7.58
C GLY A 98 0.15 -14.73 -7.16
N HIS A 99 -1.05 -14.93 -6.60
CA HIS A 99 -1.89 -13.82 -6.14
C HIS A 99 -1.35 -13.17 -4.86
N LYS A 100 -0.73 -13.93 -3.95
CA LYS A 100 -0.04 -13.33 -2.79
C LYS A 100 1.06 -12.36 -3.25
N ARG A 101 1.87 -12.77 -4.23
CA ARG A 101 2.90 -11.93 -4.84
C ARG A 101 2.28 -10.69 -5.51
N ALA A 102 1.27 -10.87 -6.34
CA ALA A 102 0.61 -9.77 -7.04
C ALA A 102 0.02 -8.72 -6.06
N ILE A 103 -0.61 -9.16 -4.97
CA ILE A 103 -1.11 -8.26 -3.92
C ILE A 103 0.02 -7.43 -3.31
N ARG A 104 1.16 -8.06 -2.95
CA ARG A 104 2.30 -7.34 -2.38
C ARG A 104 2.91 -6.36 -3.37
N GLU A 105 3.02 -6.76 -4.63
CA GLU A 105 3.50 -5.89 -5.70
C GLU A 105 2.54 -4.70 -5.93
N MET A 106 1.22 -4.92 -5.86
CA MET A 106 0.23 -3.83 -5.89
C MET A 106 0.35 -2.89 -4.70
N MET A 107 0.60 -3.41 -3.50
CA MET A 107 0.82 -2.59 -2.30
C MET A 107 2.09 -1.74 -2.43
N ARG A 108 3.17 -2.34 -2.93
CA ARG A 108 4.41 -1.62 -3.24
C ARG A 108 4.18 -0.54 -4.30
N PHE A 109 3.47 -0.88 -5.37
CA PHE A 109 3.09 0.04 -6.44
C PHE A 109 2.32 1.25 -5.88
N GLU A 110 1.31 1.02 -5.06
CA GLU A 110 0.51 2.09 -4.46
C GLU A 110 1.34 2.98 -3.52
N ALA A 111 2.16 2.38 -2.66
CA ALA A 111 3.04 3.14 -1.76
C ALA A 111 4.05 4.01 -2.53
N GLY A 112 4.62 3.46 -3.62
CA GLY A 112 5.59 4.15 -4.48
C GLY A 112 5.02 5.37 -5.20
N ARG A 113 3.69 5.54 -5.24
CA ARG A 113 3.06 6.78 -5.74
C ARG A 113 3.23 7.96 -4.78
N TYR A 114 3.54 7.71 -3.50
CA TYR A 114 3.54 8.72 -2.43
C TYR A 114 4.83 8.76 -1.61
N PHE A 115 5.74 7.82 -1.82
CA PHE A 115 7.02 7.75 -1.13
C PHE A 115 8.13 7.40 -2.12
N GLU A 116 9.18 8.23 -2.16
CA GLU A 116 10.28 8.10 -3.11
C GLU A 116 11.38 7.12 -2.65
N GLY A 117 11.34 6.70 -1.37
CA GLY A 117 12.29 5.74 -0.81
C GLY A 117 11.96 4.27 -1.10
N ASN A 118 12.70 3.37 -0.48
CA ASN A 118 12.53 1.93 -0.68
C ASN A 118 11.27 1.42 0.03
N VAL A 119 10.38 0.73 -0.69
CA VAL A 119 9.18 0.11 -0.11
C VAL A 119 9.31 -1.42 -0.05
N GLU A 120 9.18 -1.96 1.14
CA GLU A 120 9.03 -3.39 1.40
C GLU A 120 7.64 -3.69 1.98
N VAL A 121 7.11 -4.87 1.66
CA VAL A 121 5.83 -5.36 2.20
C VAL A 121 6.17 -6.60 3.02
N GLY A 122 5.97 -6.50 4.33
CA GLY A 122 6.33 -7.55 5.27
C GLY A 122 5.57 -8.85 5.01
N GLU A 123 6.27 -9.95 5.23
CA GLU A 123 5.71 -11.30 5.24
C GLU A 123 6.15 -12.05 6.50
N ASP A 124 5.36 -13.03 6.92
CA ASP A 124 5.65 -13.81 8.11
C ASP A 124 7.01 -14.51 7.99
N GLY A 125 7.90 -14.28 8.96
CA GLY A 125 9.26 -14.83 8.97
C GLY A 125 10.29 -14.01 8.18
N MET A 126 9.91 -12.89 7.58
CA MET A 126 10.83 -11.98 6.89
C MET A 126 11.82 -11.32 7.87
N ILE A 127 13.09 -11.26 7.47
CA ILE A 127 14.14 -10.51 8.18
C ILE A 127 14.39 -9.21 7.41
N LEU A 128 14.16 -8.08 8.08
CA LEU A 128 14.38 -6.77 7.51
C LEU A 128 15.82 -6.31 7.80
N ASN A 129 16.61 -6.13 6.74
CA ASN A 129 17.96 -5.60 6.85
C ASN A 129 17.92 -4.07 6.84
N VAL A 130 18.66 -3.48 7.79
CA VAL A 130 18.83 -2.03 7.99
C VAL A 130 20.08 -1.55 7.27
#